data_AF-A0A8T1TQ97-F1
#
_entry.id   AF-A0A8T1TQ97-F1
#
_cell.length_a   1.000
_cell.length_b   1.000
_cell.length_c   1.000
_cell.angle_alpha   90.00
_cell.angle_beta   90.00
_cell.angle_gamma   90.00
#
_symmetry.space_group_name_H-M   'P 1'
#
loop_
_entity.id
_entity.type
_entity.pdbx_description
1 polymer ?
#
loop_
_entity_poly.entity_id
_entity_poly.type
_entity_poly.pdbx_seq_one_letter_code
_entity_poly.pdbx_strand_id
1 'polypeptide(L)'
;MSDDEERGQLMPSFIKSRLTNWRINSWIQNNRPDDYKFKVNGWLKERATTTKAWGDLGLTRFSMYDVHKADGFNTYTHYVIALFKKAKKADSEEWSRLLRERSVTELVTKTMILRGFARDDQRLRSMLGI
;
A
#
# COMPACT_ATOMS: atom_id res chain seq x y z
N MET A 1 -9.29 38.63 -27.97
CA MET A 1 -9.17 37.33 -28.65
C MET A 1 -7.93 36.66 -28.11
N SER A 2 -8.12 35.59 -27.34
CA SER A 2 -7.10 34.60 -27.05
C SER A 2 -7.85 33.27 -26.98
N ASP A 3 -7.49 32.36 -27.88
CA ASP A 3 -8.00 31.00 -27.96
C ASP A 3 -7.69 30.25 -26.67
N ASP A 4 -8.72 30.02 -25.85
CA ASP A 4 -8.73 28.95 -24.85
C ASP A 4 -9.57 27.81 -25.41
N GLU A 5 -8.97 27.16 -26.41
CA GLU A 5 -9.48 25.97 -27.07
C GLU A 5 -9.36 24.78 -26.11
N GLU A 6 -10.54 24.28 -25.71
CA GLU A 6 -10.83 22.88 -25.45
C GLU A 6 -9.69 22.00 -24.92
N ARG A 7 -9.52 21.98 -23.61
CA ARG A 7 -9.15 20.73 -22.90
C ARG A 7 -10.32 20.23 -22.08
N GLY A 8 -11.44 20.04 -22.78
CA GLY A 8 -12.48 19.09 -22.38
C GLY A 8 -11.94 17.67 -22.49
N GLN A 9 -11.14 17.22 -21.52
CA GLN A 9 -10.93 15.79 -21.32
C GLN A 9 -12.18 15.23 -20.64
N LEU A 10 -13.09 14.80 -21.52
CA LEU A 10 -14.25 13.96 -21.30
C LEU A 10 -14.06 12.99 -20.12
N MET A 11 -14.62 13.34 -18.96
CA MET A 11 -14.96 12.33 -17.97
C MET A 11 -16.07 11.46 -18.58
N PRO A 12 -15.91 10.12 -18.62
CA PRO A 12 -16.94 9.23 -19.14
C PRO A 12 -18.30 9.44 -18.43
N SER A 13 -19.37 9.48 -19.23
CA SER A 13 -20.73 9.85 -18.80
C SER A 13 -21.36 8.94 -17.72
N PHE A 14 -20.76 7.78 -17.41
CA PHE A 14 -21.20 6.88 -16.35
C PHE A 14 -20.81 7.32 -14.93
N ILE A 15 -20.00 8.38 -14.78
CA ILE A 15 -19.54 8.94 -13.49
C ILE A 15 -20.60 9.89 -12.87
N LYS A 16 -21.80 10.00 -13.46
CA LYS A 16 -22.90 10.80 -12.88
C LYS A 16 -23.64 10.03 -11.78
N SER A 17 -23.09 10.02 -10.58
CA SER A 17 -23.79 9.55 -9.37
C SER A 17 -23.44 10.46 -8.19
N ARG A 18 -24.39 10.74 -7.30
CA ARG A 18 -24.14 11.56 -6.09
C ARG A 18 -22.96 11.06 -5.24
N LEU A 19 -22.57 9.78 -5.36
CA LEU A 19 -21.41 9.17 -4.72
C LEU A 19 -20.06 9.66 -5.27
N THR A 20 -19.96 10.01 -6.56
CA THR A 20 -18.72 10.50 -7.18
C THR A 20 -18.45 11.94 -6.78
N ASN A 21 -19.46 12.79 -6.66
CA ASN A 21 -19.29 14.16 -6.17
C ASN A 21 -18.86 14.21 -4.70
N TRP A 22 -19.39 13.34 -3.84
CA TRP A 22 -18.94 13.27 -2.44
C TRP A 22 -17.49 12.78 -2.33
N ARG A 23 -17.09 11.78 -3.13
CA ARG A 23 -15.70 11.30 -3.18
C ARG A 23 -14.75 12.39 -3.69
N ILE A 24 -15.06 13.04 -4.80
CA ILE A 24 -14.23 14.11 -5.38
C ILE A 24 -14.09 15.29 -4.42
N ASN A 25 -15.18 15.71 -3.76
CA ASN A 25 -15.14 16.78 -2.77
C ASN A 25 -14.36 16.37 -1.51
N SER A 26 -14.45 15.11 -1.09
CA SER A 26 -13.60 14.54 -0.02
C SER A 26 -12.11 14.56 -0.39
N TRP A 27 -11.78 14.32 -1.67
CA TRP A 27 -10.39 14.35 -2.16
C TRP A 27 -9.80 15.76 -2.14
N ILE A 28 -10.59 16.75 -2.53
CA ILE A 28 -10.19 18.17 -2.55
C ILE A 28 -10.05 18.73 -1.12
N GLN A 29 -10.91 18.31 -0.19
CA GLN A 29 -10.93 18.85 1.18
C GLN A 29 -9.87 18.24 2.12
N ASN A 30 -9.42 17.01 1.87
CA ASN A 30 -8.57 16.30 2.83
C ASN A 30 -7.07 16.24 2.48
N ASN A 31 -6.64 16.67 1.30
CA ASN A 31 -5.24 16.89 0.91
C ASN A 31 -4.19 15.85 1.40
N ARG A 32 -4.47 14.52 1.25
CA ARG A 32 -3.56 13.32 1.30
C ARG A 32 -3.93 12.09 2.17
N PRO A 33 -5.08 11.93 2.86
CA PRO A 33 -5.35 10.70 3.62
C PRO A 33 -5.93 9.55 2.78
N ASP A 34 -6.44 9.84 1.58
CA ASP A 34 -7.10 8.83 0.75
C ASP A 34 -6.17 8.14 -0.25
N ASP A 35 -5.13 8.82 -0.74
CA ASP A 35 -4.22 8.27 -1.76
C ASP A 35 -3.49 7.01 -1.29
N TYR A 36 -3.02 6.99 -0.04
CA TYR A 36 -2.39 5.79 0.52
C TYR A 36 -3.41 4.66 0.73
N LYS A 37 -4.65 4.98 1.12
CA LYS A 37 -5.73 3.97 1.25
C LYS A 37 -6.10 3.38 -0.10
N PHE A 38 -6.14 4.20 -1.15
CA PHE A 38 -6.39 3.74 -2.52
C PHE A 38 -5.27 2.81 -3.00
N LYS A 39 -4.00 3.18 -2.81
CA LYS A 39 -2.86 2.30 -3.15
C LYS A 39 -2.88 0.98 -2.37
N VAL A 40 -3.07 1.04 -1.06
CA VAL A 40 -3.17 -0.16 -0.20
C VAL A 40 -4.31 -1.08 -0.64
N ASN A 41 -5.50 -0.52 -0.88
CA ASN A 41 -6.65 -1.30 -1.34
C ASN A 41 -6.45 -1.86 -2.76
N GLY A 42 -5.79 -1.10 -3.64
CA GLY A 42 -5.39 -1.56 -4.97
C GLY A 42 -4.50 -2.80 -4.89
N TRP A 43 -3.39 -2.70 -4.16
CA TRP A 43 -2.47 -3.82 -3.97
C TRP A 43 -3.10 -5.03 -3.29
N LEU A 44 -3.99 -4.81 -2.31
CA LEU A 44 -4.75 -5.90 -1.68
C LEU A 44 -5.69 -6.61 -2.64
N LYS A 45 -6.31 -5.90 -3.58
CA LYS A 45 -7.18 -6.48 -4.61
C LYS A 45 -6.37 -7.21 -5.68
N GLU A 46 -5.26 -6.62 -6.10
CA GLU A 46 -4.34 -7.19 -7.08
C GLU A 46 -3.55 -8.39 -6.54
N ARG A 47 -3.62 -8.66 -5.22
CA ARG A 47 -2.76 -9.64 -4.54
C ARG A 47 -1.29 -9.36 -4.85
N ALA A 48 -0.88 -8.10 -4.70
CA ALA A 48 0.48 -7.67 -4.93
C ALA A 48 1.44 -8.21 -3.84
N THR A 49 2.68 -8.50 -4.20
CA THR A 49 3.69 -8.84 -3.20
C THR A 49 4.14 -7.59 -2.44
N THR A 50 4.68 -7.76 -1.23
CA THR A 50 5.31 -6.64 -0.51
C THR A 50 6.44 -6.02 -1.33
N THR A 51 7.18 -6.82 -2.10
CA THR A 51 8.22 -6.31 -2.99
C THR A 51 7.68 -5.43 -4.11
N LYS A 52 6.52 -5.76 -4.69
CA LYS A 52 5.87 -4.89 -5.69
C LYS A 52 5.52 -3.54 -5.05
N ALA A 53 4.85 -3.56 -3.91
CA ALA A 53 4.49 -2.33 -3.19
C ALA A 53 5.74 -1.51 -2.79
N TRP A 54 6.81 -2.17 -2.37
CA TRP A 54 8.10 -1.56 -2.04
C TRP A 54 8.72 -0.83 -3.26
N GLY A 55 8.69 -1.48 -4.43
CA GLY A 55 9.14 -0.91 -5.70
C GLY A 55 8.28 0.27 -6.18
N ASP A 56 6.96 0.11 -6.16
CA ASP A 56 5.98 1.14 -6.55
C ASP A 56 6.09 2.42 -5.71
N LEU A 57 6.61 2.30 -4.49
CA LEU A 57 6.86 3.41 -3.55
C LEU A 57 8.27 3.98 -3.65
N GLY A 58 9.14 3.42 -4.51
CA GLY A 58 10.53 3.87 -4.68
C GLY A 58 11.43 3.59 -3.47
N LEU A 59 11.02 2.69 -2.56
CA LEU A 59 11.75 2.41 -1.32
C LEU A 59 13.07 1.64 -1.57
N THR A 60 13.24 1.09 -2.78
CA THR A 60 14.47 0.40 -3.22
C THR A 60 15.72 1.28 -3.19
N ARG A 61 15.55 2.60 -3.21
CA ARG A 61 16.66 3.57 -3.22
C ARG A 61 17.18 3.91 -1.83
N PHE A 62 16.50 3.46 -0.78
CA PHE A 62 16.82 3.84 0.59
C PHE A 62 17.58 2.73 1.32
N SER A 63 18.52 3.15 2.16
CA SER A 63 19.20 2.26 3.10
C SER A 63 18.23 1.79 4.20
N MET A 64 18.61 0.73 4.91
CA MET A 64 17.87 0.30 6.12
C MET A 64 17.76 1.41 7.17
N TYR A 65 18.76 2.29 7.25
CA TYR A 65 18.76 3.38 8.23
C TYR A 65 17.89 4.56 7.83
N ASP A 66 17.66 4.78 6.54
CA ASP A 66 16.95 5.98 6.05
C ASP A 66 15.56 5.72 5.49
N VAL A 67 15.20 4.45 5.25
CA VAL A 67 13.93 4.10 4.62
C VAL A 67 12.71 4.61 5.38
N HIS A 68 12.81 4.77 6.70
CA HIS A 68 11.73 5.33 7.54
C HIS A 68 11.43 6.81 7.26
N LYS A 69 12.36 7.53 6.63
CA LYS A 69 12.21 8.95 6.26
C LYS A 69 11.55 9.12 4.89
N ALA A 70 11.40 8.04 4.11
CA ALA A 70 10.83 8.11 2.77
C ALA A 70 9.31 8.37 2.83
N ASP A 71 8.80 9.23 1.95
CA ASP A 71 7.37 9.56 1.86
C ASP A 71 6.47 8.31 1.71
N GLY A 72 6.98 7.28 1.02
CA GLY A 72 6.27 6.03 0.81
C GLY A 72 6.23 5.08 2.02
N PHE A 73 7.06 5.30 3.04
CA PHE A 73 7.26 4.35 4.13
C PHE A 73 6.00 4.07 4.94
N ASN A 74 5.24 5.11 5.25
CA ASN A 74 3.99 4.98 6.01
C ASN A 74 2.93 4.19 5.20
N THR A 75 2.89 4.39 3.88
CA THR A 75 1.99 3.65 2.98
C THR A 75 2.37 2.17 2.93
N TYR A 76 3.67 1.87 2.85
CA TYR A 76 4.17 0.49 2.89
C TYR A 76 3.84 -0.19 4.23
N THR A 77 4.01 0.52 5.34
CA THR A 77 3.68 0.03 6.68
C THR A 77 2.22 -0.38 6.79
N HIS A 78 1.31 0.48 6.35
CA HIS A 78 -0.12 0.16 6.32
C HIS A 78 -0.44 -1.04 5.43
N TYR A 79 0.23 -1.16 4.27
CA TYR A 79 0.04 -2.30 3.38
C TYR A 79 0.44 -3.62 4.07
N VAL A 80 1.64 -3.69 4.65
CA VAL A 80 2.16 -4.87 5.35
C VAL A 80 1.22 -5.29 6.48
N ILE A 81 0.74 -4.35 7.29
CA ILE A 81 -0.20 -4.63 8.40
C ILE A 81 -1.53 -5.15 7.87
N ALA A 82 -2.09 -4.53 6.83
CA ALA A 82 -3.37 -4.95 6.26
C ALA A 82 -3.28 -6.35 5.62
N LEU A 83 -2.17 -6.61 4.93
CA LEU A 83 -1.86 -7.91 4.34
C LEU A 83 -1.76 -9.00 5.43
N PHE A 84 -1.02 -8.72 6.51
CA PHE A 84 -0.89 -9.62 7.65
C PHE A 84 -2.22 -9.90 8.36
N LYS A 85 -3.06 -8.87 8.59
CA LYS A 85 -4.39 -9.04 9.20
C LYS A 85 -5.32 -9.93 8.37
N LYS A 86 -5.22 -9.85 7.03
CA LYS A 86 -5.94 -10.78 6.13
C LYS A 86 -5.35 -12.18 6.21
N ALA A 87 -4.02 -12.30 6.25
CA ALA A 87 -3.32 -13.57 6.35
C ALA A 87 -3.71 -14.39 7.58
N LYS A 88 -3.88 -13.73 8.74
CA LYS A 88 -4.37 -14.40 9.96
C LYS A 88 -5.74 -15.07 9.79
N LYS A 89 -6.55 -14.63 8.84
CA LYS A 89 -7.93 -15.10 8.63
C LYS A 89 -8.07 -16.11 7.49
N ALA A 90 -6.99 -16.46 6.78
CA ALA A 90 -7.04 -17.25 5.54
C ALA A 90 -5.81 -18.18 5.36
N ASP A 91 -5.72 -18.84 4.21
CA ASP A 91 -4.74 -19.86 3.82
C ASP A 91 -3.28 -19.37 3.86
N SER A 92 -2.46 -19.98 4.74
CA SER A 92 -1.07 -19.57 5.01
C SER A 92 -0.13 -19.61 3.81
N GLU A 93 -0.32 -20.53 2.86
CA GLU A 93 0.64 -20.70 1.76
C GLU A 93 0.61 -19.52 0.79
N GLU A 94 -0.60 -19.07 0.43
CA GLU A 94 -0.78 -17.90 -0.42
C GLU A 94 -0.19 -16.63 0.22
N TRP A 95 -0.39 -16.45 1.52
CA TRP A 95 0.10 -15.24 2.21
C TRP A 95 1.60 -15.23 2.40
N SER A 96 2.23 -16.39 2.63
CA SER A 96 3.70 -16.50 2.66
C SER A 96 4.31 -16.07 1.32
N ARG A 97 3.67 -16.40 0.19
CA ARG A 97 4.10 -15.94 -1.14
C ARG A 97 3.98 -14.42 -1.29
N LEU A 98 2.87 -13.83 -0.80
CA LEU A 98 2.63 -12.38 -0.90
C LEU A 98 3.53 -11.55 0.00
N LEU A 99 3.90 -12.10 1.15
CA LEU A 99 4.86 -11.50 2.08
C LEU A 99 6.30 -11.71 1.65
N ARG A 100 6.59 -12.46 0.57
CA ARG A 100 7.96 -12.74 0.15
C ARG A 100 8.69 -11.46 -0.30
N GLU A 101 9.84 -11.25 0.30
CA GLU A 101 10.78 -10.16 0.00
C GLU A 101 11.75 -10.49 -1.14
N ARG A 102 12.41 -9.44 -1.66
CA ARG A 102 13.60 -9.59 -2.51
C ARG A 102 14.84 -8.86 -2.02
N SER A 103 14.77 -8.15 -0.89
CA SER A 103 15.94 -7.47 -0.31
C SER A 103 16.03 -7.62 1.20
N VAL A 104 17.26 -7.63 1.72
CA VAL A 104 17.53 -7.66 3.17
C VAL A 104 16.92 -6.44 3.86
N THR A 105 16.99 -5.27 3.23
CA THR A 105 16.37 -4.03 3.75
C THR A 105 14.85 -4.17 3.89
N GLU A 106 14.18 -4.73 2.87
CA GLU A 106 12.73 -4.98 2.91
C GLU A 106 12.38 -6.00 3.99
N LEU A 107 13.16 -7.09 4.10
CA LEU A 107 12.98 -8.12 5.14
C LEU A 107 13.04 -7.51 6.53
N VAL A 108 14.13 -6.81 6.85
CA VAL A 108 14.34 -6.26 8.19
C VAL A 108 13.27 -5.23 8.51
N THR A 109 12.93 -4.36 7.56
CA THR A 109 11.85 -3.37 7.72
C THR A 109 10.51 -4.02 8.00
N LYS A 110 10.14 -5.03 7.21
CA LYS A 110 8.88 -5.78 7.37
C LYS A 110 8.84 -6.49 8.72
N THR A 111 9.93 -7.13 9.13
CA THR A 111 10.06 -7.77 10.44
C THR A 111 9.92 -6.77 11.58
N MET A 112 10.53 -5.58 11.48
CA MET A 112 10.38 -4.52 12.48
C MET A 112 8.93 -4.04 12.60
N ILE A 113 8.27 -3.77 11.47
CA ILE A 113 6.85 -3.41 11.44
C ILE A 113 6.03 -4.49 12.15
N LEU A 114 6.17 -5.74 11.71
CA LEU A 114 5.35 -6.85 12.18
C LEU A 114 5.62 -7.23 13.65
N ARG A 115 6.86 -7.10 14.13
CA ARG A 115 7.23 -7.32 15.53
C ARG A 115 6.49 -6.38 16.48
N GLY A 116 6.21 -5.15 16.06
CA GLY A 116 5.39 -4.20 16.81
C GLY A 116 3.93 -4.61 16.95
N PHE A 117 3.40 -5.42 16.02
CA PHE A 117 2.00 -5.83 15.96
C PHE A 117 1.72 -7.26 16.40
N ALA A 118 2.76 -8.10 16.53
CA ALA A 118 2.60 -9.54 16.68
C ALA A 118 3.67 -10.18 17.58
N ARG A 119 3.97 -9.52 18.72
CA ARG A 119 5.05 -9.89 19.65
C ARG A 119 5.11 -11.38 20.01
N ASP A 120 3.97 -12.06 20.06
CA ASP A 120 3.86 -13.46 20.48
C ASP A 120 3.26 -14.39 19.40
N ASP A 121 3.29 -13.99 18.12
CA ASP A 121 2.61 -14.73 17.06
C ASP A 121 3.54 -15.74 16.37
N GLN A 122 3.46 -17.02 16.76
CA GLN A 122 4.23 -18.11 16.15
C GLN A 122 3.90 -18.32 14.67
N ARG A 123 2.70 -17.95 14.24
CA ARG A 123 2.30 -18.00 12.82
C ARG A 123 3.01 -16.93 12.00
N LEU A 124 3.34 -15.79 12.60
CA LEU A 124 4.12 -14.73 11.96
C LEU A 124 5.55 -15.19 11.67
N ARG A 125 6.16 -15.94 12.60
CA ARG A 125 7.46 -16.58 12.40
C ARG A 125 7.43 -17.55 11.23
N SER A 126 6.44 -18.45 11.21
CA SER A 126 6.24 -19.39 10.10
C SER A 126 5.97 -18.70 8.75
N MET A 127 5.17 -17.64 8.72
CA MET A 127 4.86 -16.88 7.49
C MET A 127 6.06 -16.07 6.97
N LEU A 128 6.97 -15.67 7.86
CA LEU A 128 8.19 -14.95 7.52
C LEU A 128 9.38 -15.89 7.28
N GLY A 129 9.21 -17.21 7.48
CA GLY A 129 10.27 -18.20 7.31
C GLY A 129 11.43 -18.07 8.30
N ILE A 130 11.16 -17.57 9.51
CA ILE A 130 12.14 -17.32 10.59
C ILE A 130 11.74 -18.01 11.91
#